data_AF-A0A1Y3P6Q3-F1
#
_entry.id   AF-A0A1Y3P6Q3-F1
#
_cell.length_a   1.000
_cell.length_b   1.000
_cell.length_c   1.000
_cell.angle_alpha   90.00
_cell.angle_beta   90.00
_cell.angle_gamma   90.00
#
_symmetry.space_group_name_H-M   'P 1'
#
loop_
_entity.id
_entity.type
_entity.pdbx_description
1 polymer ?
#
loop_
_entity_poly.entity_id
_entity_poly.type
_entity_poly.pdbx_seq_one_letter_code
_entity_poly.pdbx_strand_id
1 'polypeptide(L)'
;MPAVNFTIRWPNGKEASGYSPSTVIYDHLQEGASYPLADFLARIEGGLNNASERVKQVKGFYCSSAMDTLNSLKSQAMRQEEGAVQVISMRTEGGGRVPSSGWSSF
;
A
#
# COMPACT_ATOMS: atom_id res chain seq x y z
N MET A 1 -5.04 -0.17 -15.47
CA MET A 1 -4.11 0.50 -14.52
C MET A 1 -4.18 -0.28 -13.23
N PRO A 2 -3.11 -1.00 -12.87
CA PRO A 2 -3.09 -1.75 -11.63
C PRO A 2 -2.96 -0.80 -10.44
N ALA A 3 -3.96 -0.78 -9.59
CA ALA A 3 -3.86 -0.27 -8.23
C ALA A 3 -3.41 -1.40 -7.29
N VAL A 4 -2.92 -1.07 -6.12
CA VAL A 4 -2.47 -2.01 -5.09
C VAL A 4 -3.12 -1.61 -3.79
N ASN A 5 -3.90 -2.53 -3.22
CA ASN A 5 -4.41 -2.42 -1.87
C ASN A 5 -3.50 -3.24 -0.96
N PHE A 6 -3.03 -2.64 0.13
CA PHE A 6 -2.21 -3.34 1.10
C PHE A 6 -2.80 -3.19 2.49
N THR A 7 -2.64 -4.23 3.30
CA THR A 7 -3.03 -4.24 4.70
C THR A 7 -1.77 -4.28 5.53
N ILE A 8 -1.69 -3.37 6.50
CA ILE A 8 -0.65 -3.32 7.50
C ILE A 8 -1.24 -3.54 8.88
N ARG A 9 -0.39 -4.00 9.80
CA ARG A 9 -0.68 -4.06 11.21
C ARG A 9 0.27 -3.14 11.95
N TRP A 10 -0.31 -2.18 12.65
CA TRP A 10 0.38 -1.26 13.54
C TRP A 10 0.95 -2.00 14.77
N PRO A 11 1.95 -1.41 15.45
CA PRO A 11 2.55 -2.03 16.64
C PRO A 11 1.56 -2.25 17.78
N ASN A 12 0.49 -1.45 17.89
CA ASN A 12 -0.58 -1.68 18.88
C ASN A 12 -1.53 -2.83 18.52
N GLY A 13 -1.30 -3.51 17.40
CA GLY A 13 -2.13 -4.60 16.89
C GLY A 13 -3.30 -4.16 16.01
N LYS A 14 -3.57 -2.86 15.84
CA LYS A 14 -4.58 -2.37 14.90
C LYS A 14 -4.17 -2.63 13.46
N GLU A 15 -5.14 -3.02 12.65
CA GLU A 15 -4.95 -3.17 11.21
C GLU A 15 -5.37 -1.90 10.49
N ALA A 16 -4.64 -1.55 9.44
CA ALA A 16 -4.98 -0.46 8.54
C ALA A 16 -4.78 -0.88 7.09
N SER A 17 -5.69 -0.45 6.24
CA SER A 17 -5.60 -0.65 4.79
C SER A 17 -5.15 0.64 4.11
N GLY A 18 -4.22 0.52 3.18
CA GLY A 18 -3.81 1.61 2.31
C GLY A 18 -4.01 1.26 0.84
N TYR A 19 -4.21 2.31 0.04
CA TYR A 19 -4.40 2.24 -1.40
C TYR A 19 -3.25 2.94 -2.11
N SER A 20 -2.61 2.24 -3.04
CA SER A 20 -1.61 2.79 -3.96
C SER A 20 -2.10 2.65 -5.40
N PRO A 21 -2.19 3.73 -6.19
CA PRO A 21 -2.64 3.64 -7.58
C PRO A 21 -1.58 3.06 -8.54
N SER A 22 -0.48 2.49 -8.03
CA SER A 22 0.59 1.89 -8.83
C SER A 22 1.29 0.72 -8.11
N THR A 23 1.87 -0.20 -8.89
CA THR A 23 2.64 -1.35 -8.40
C THR A 23 4.04 -0.99 -7.90
N VAL A 24 4.51 0.24 -8.09
CA VAL A 24 5.82 0.67 -7.56
C VAL A 24 5.91 0.56 -6.04
N ILE A 25 4.76 0.47 -5.34
CA ILE A 25 4.74 0.26 -3.89
C ILE A 25 5.41 -1.06 -3.47
N TYR A 26 5.47 -2.07 -4.35
CA TYR A 26 6.18 -3.33 -4.08
C TYR A 26 7.71 -3.18 -4.03
N ASP A 27 8.27 -2.14 -4.65
CA ASP A 27 9.70 -1.82 -4.53
C ASP A 27 10.04 -1.18 -3.18
N HIS A 28 9.05 -0.58 -2.52
CA HIS A 28 9.21 0.12 -1.24
C HIS A 28 8.81 -0.73 -0.04
N LEU A 29 7.75 -1.53 -0.19
CA LEU A 29 7.17 -2.38 0.85
C LEU A 29 7.14 -3.84 0.38
N GLN A 30 7.50 -4.73 1.29
CA GLN A 30 7.43 -6.16 1.07
C GLN A 30 6.36 -6.81 1.94
N GLU A 31 5.53 -7.67 1.34
CA GLU A 31 4.55 -8.48 2.07
C GLU A 31 5.25 -9.40 3.08
N GLY A 32 4.72 -9.46 4.31
CA GLY A 32 5.29 -10.24 5.41
C GLY A 32 6.46 -9.56 6.14
N ALA A 33 7.00 -8.47 5.60
CA ALA A 33 8.07 -7.72 6.25
C ALA A 33 7.53 -6.78 7.34
N SER A 34 8.37 -6.53 8.35
CA SER A 34 8.09 -5.58 9.43
C SER A 34 9.12 -4.45 9.39
N TYR A 35 8.64 -3.21 9.38
CA TYR A 35 9.47 -2.01 9.32
C TYR A 35 9.21 -1.13 10.54
N PRO A 36 10.22 -0.44 11.09
CA PRO A 36 9.99 0.60 12.09
C PRO A 36 8.98 1.65 11.58
N LEU A 37 8.13 2.18 12.45
CA LEU A 37 7.10 3.16 12.09
C LEU A 37 7.65 4.32 11.24
N ALA A 38 8.79 4.89 11.63
CA ALA A 38 9.44 5.98 10.91
C ALA A 38 9.91 5.55 9.50
N ASP A 39 10.50 4.35 9.40
CA ASP A 39 11.01 3.79 8.14
C ASP A 39 9.85 3.43 7.19
N PHE A 40 8.77 2.88 7.74
CA PHE A 40 7.53 2.61 7.02
C PHE A 40 6.93 3.88 6.42
N LEU A 41 6.86 4.96 7.21
CA LEU A 41 6.35 6.25 6.74
C LEU A 41 7.21 6.85 5.62
N ALA A 42 8.53 6.75 5.72
CA ALA A 42 9.44 7.22 4.68
C ALA A 42 9.29 6.41 3.38
N ARG A 43 9.21 5.07 3.48
CA ARG A 43 8.99 4.16 2.35
C ARG A 43 7.66 4.41 1.65
N ILE A 44 6.58 4.54 2.42
CA ILE A 44 5.25 4.72 1.84
C ILE A 44 5.09 6.09 1.19
N GLU A 45 5.72 7.13 1.76
CA GLU A 45 5.80 8.46 1.15
C GLU A 45 6.55 8.40 -0.18
N GLY A 46 7.72 7.76 -0.22
CA GLY A 46 8.48 7.55 -1.46
C GLY A 46 7.72 6.73 -2.50
N GLY A 47 7.05 5.66 -2.08
CA GLY A 47 6.26 4.79 -2.95
C GLY A 47 5.03 5.48 -3.53
N LEU A 48 4.26 6.19 -2.70
CA LEU A 48 3.07 6.92 -3.14
C LEU A 48 3.40 8.14 -4.00
N ASN A 49 4.51 8.83 -3.73
CA ASN A 49 4.98 9.92 -4.57
C ASN A 49 5.36 9.42 -5.97
N ASN A 50 6.19 8.36 -6.04
CA ASN A 50 6.54 7.70 -7.30
C ASN A 50 5.30 7.17 -8.05
N ALA A 51 4.35 6.58 -7.32
CA ALA A 51 3.09 6.11 -7.90
C ALA A 51 2.30 7.28 -8.53
N SER A 52 2.21 8.41 -7.82
CA SER A 52 1.54 9.61 -8.30
C SER A 52 2.20 10.18 -9.55
N GLU A 53 3.54 10.20 -9.62
CA GLU A 53 4.28 10.64 -10.82
C GLU A 53 3.99 9.75 -12.03
N ARG A 54 3.94 8.42 -11.86
CA ARG A 54 3.55 7.51 -12.94
C ARG A 54 2.11 7.74 -13.38
N VAL A 55 1.18 7.91 -12.43
CA VAL A 55 -0.23 8.20 -12.76
C VAL A 55 -0.33 9.55 -13.49
N LYS A 56 0.44 10.56 -13.09
CA LYS A 56 0.50 11.85 -13.80
C LYS A 56 0.98 11.67 -15.24
N GLN A 57 1.99 10.84 -15.49
CA GLN A 57 2.45 10.54 -16.85
C GLN A 57 1.39 9.83 -17.69
N VAL A 58 0.59 8.95 -17.10
CA VAL A 58 -0.40 8.15 -17.84
C VAL A 58 -1.77 8.86 -17.97
N LYS A 59 -2.21 9.56 -16.92
CA LYS A 59 -3.53 10.22 -16.84
C LYS A 59 -3.49 11.74 -17.00
N GLY A 60 -2.33 12.38 -16.88
CA GLY A 60 -2.17 13.82 -17.00
C GLY A 60 -2.47 14.62 -15.73
N PHE A 61 -2.82 13.97 -14.61
CA PHE A 61 -3.15 14.63 -13.34
C PHE A 61 -2.51 13.92 -12.13
N TYR A 62 -2.16 14.70 -11.10
CA TYR A 62 -1.74 14.18 -9.81
C TYR A 62 -2.91 13.47 -9.13
N CYS A 63 -2.67 12.27 -8.60
CA CYS A 63 -3.70 11.52 -7.91
C CYS A 63 -3.78 11.98 -6.45
N SER A 64 -4.76 12.83 -6.11
CA SER A 64 -4.99 13.24 -4.71
C SER A 64 -5.21 12.05 -3.78
N SER A 65 -5.84 10.98 -4.29
CA SER A 65 -6.12 9.76 -3.52
C SER A 65 -4.87 9.09 -2.92
N ALA A 66 -3.71 9.21 -3.58
CA ALA A 66 -2.45 8.71 -3.03
C ALA A 66 -2.01 9.54 -1.81
N MET A 67 -2.10 10.87 -1.90
CA MET A 67 -1.79 11.77 -0.78
C MET A 67 -2.80 11.66 0.36
N ASP A 68 -4.09 11.48 0.05
CA ASP A 68 -5.12 11.22 1.06
C ASP A 68 -4.81 9.96 1.87
N THR A 69 -4.39 8.89 1.18
CA THR A 69 -3.96 7.64 1.82
C THR A 69 -2.74 7.87 2.70
N LEU A 70 -1.72 8.58 2.20
CA LEU A 70 -0.52 8.92 2.98
C LEU A 70 -0.88 9.71 4.24
N ASN A 71 -1.74 10.73 4.11
CA ASN A 71 -2.14 11.58 5.21
C ASN A 71 -2.98 10.82 6.25
N SER A 72 -3.86 9.91 5.81
CA SER A 72 -4.61 9.02 6.68
C SER A 72 -3.69 8.08 7.46
N LEU A 73 -2.71 7.48 6.80
CA LEU A 73 -1.71 6.60 7.44
C LEU A 73 -0.81 7.38 8.40
N LYS A 74 -0.33 8.58 8.03
CA LYS A 74 0.44 9.48 8.92
C LYS A 74 -0.38 9.85 10.16
N SER A 75 -1.64 10.24 9.98
CA SER A 75 -2.56 10.58 11.08
C SER A 75 -2.81 9.40 12.02
N GLN A 76 -2.90 8.18 11.48
CA GLN A 76 -3.00 6.97 12.27
C GLN A 76 -1.69 6.68 13.01
N ALA A 77 -0.55 6.77 12.32
CA ALA A 77 0.79 6.57 12.87
C ALA A 77 1.08 7.51 14.06
N MET A 78 0.60 8.76 14.02
CA MET A 78 0.73 9.69 15.15
C MET A 78 0.02 9.23 16.42
N ARG A 79 -0.97 8.34 16.32
CA ARG A 79 -1.67 7.73 17.46
C ARG A 79 -1.04 6.40 17.89
N GLN A 80 -0.02 5.95 17.17
CA GLN A 80 0.69 4.71 17.45
C GLN A 80 1.92 4.98 18.31
N GLU A 81 2.30 3.96 19.04
CA GLU A 81 3.55 3.95 19.81
C GLU A 81 4.73 3.66 18.86
N GLU A 82 5.94 4.00 19.27
CA GLU A 82 7.13 3.62 18.53
C GLU A 82 7.25 2.10 18.47
N GLY A 83 7.22 1.54 17.26
CA GLY A 83 7.26 0.11 17.06
C GLY A 83 7.36 -0.29 15.60
N ALA A 84 7.26 -1.60 15.34
CA ALA A 84 7.32 -2.15 13.99
C ALA A 84 5.90 -2.28 13.39
N VAL A 85 5.75 -1.78 12.17
CA VAL A 85 4.58 -1.95 11.32
C VAL A 85 4.81 -3.18 10.44
N GLN A 86 3.91 -4.14 10.52
CA GLN A 86 3.98 -5.36 9.73
C GLN A 86 3.09 -5.26 8.49
N VAL A 87 3.62 -5.60 7.32
CA VAL A 87 2.82 -5.70 6.10
C VAL A 87 2.17 -7.08 6.06
N ILE A 88 0.85 -7.13 6.18
CA ILE A 88 0.08 -8.36 6.28
C ILE A 88 -0.23 -8.94 4.90
N SER A 89 -0.68 -8.09 3.97
CA SER A 89 -0.97 -8.53 2.61
C SER A 89 -0.89 -7.36 1.62
N MET A 90 -0.54 -7.63 0.38
CA MET A 90 -0.50 -6.65 -0.70
C MET A 90 -1.15 -7.23 -1.97
N ARG A 91 -2.35 -6.75 -2.31
CA ARG A 91 -3.12 -7.21 -3.46
C ARG A 91 -3.17 -6.14 -4.56
N THR A 92 -2.67 -6.48 -5.74
CA THR A 92 -2.86 -5.67 -6.95
C THR A 92 -4.27 -5.87 -7.51
N GLU A 93 -5.05 -4.79 -7.62
CA GLU A 93 -6.34 -4.72 -8.33
C GLU A 93 -6.16 -4.08 -9.70
N GLY A 94 -6.61 -4.73 -10.77
CA GLY A 94 -6.58 -4.17 -12.13
C GLY A 94 -5.43 -4.65 -13.02
N GLY A 95 -4.63 -5.62 -12.56
CA GLY A 95 -3.88 -6.54 -13.44
C GLY A 95 -4.68 -7.84 -13.49
N GLY A 96 -5.21 -8.22 -14.64
CA GLY A 96 -6.13 -9.34 -14.79
C GLY A 96 -5.63 -10.61 -14.11
N ARG A 97 -6.28 -11.02 -13.03
CA ARG A 97 -6.39 -12.45 -12.72
C ARG A 97 -7.58 -12.97 -13.49
N VAL A 98 -7.29 -13.66 -14.59
CA VAL A 98 -8.03 -14.89 -14.86
C VAL A 98 -7.98 -15.74 -13.59
N PRO A 99 -9.10 -16.09 -12.95
CA PRO A 99 -9.07 -17.09 -11.90
C PRO A 99 -8.77 -18.45 -12.55
N SER A 100 -7.50 -18.85 -12.60
CA SER A 100 -7.12 -20.24 -12.79
C SER A 100 -7.27 -20.97 -11.45
N SER A 101 -8.50 -21.27 -11.11
CA SER A 101 -8.91 -22.15 -10.01
C SER A 101 -10.33 -22.56 -10.37
N GLY A 102 -10.53 -23.65 -11.10
CA GLY A 102 -10.33 -24.98 -10.54
C GLY A 102 -11.61 -25.37 -9.82
N TRP A 103 -12.71 -25.46 -10.57
CA TRP A 103 -13.93 -26.08 -10.07
C TRP A 103 -13.71 -27.58 -10.11
N SER A 104 -13.30 -28.14 -8.98
CA SER A 104 -13.20 -29.58 -8.77
C SER A 104 -14.58 -30.21 -8.91
N SER A 105 -14.61 -31.30 -9.68
CA SER A 105 -15.73 -32.21 -9.86
C SER A 105 -16.32 -32.69 -8.53
N PHE A 106 -17.65 -32.70 -8.44
CA PHE A 106 -18.46 -33.68 -7.73
C PHE A 106 -19.79 -33.85 -8.45
#